data_AF-A0A9X2F1T7-F1
#
_entry.id   AF-A0A9X2F1T7-F1
#
_cell.length_a   1.000
_cell.length_b   1.000
_cell.length_c   1.000
_cell.angle_alpha   90.00
_cell.angle_beta   90.00
_cell.angle_gamma   90.00
#
_symmetry.space_group_name_H-M   'P 1'
#
loop_
_entity.id
_entity.type
_entity.pdbx_description
1 polymer ?
#
loop_
_entity_poly.entity_id
_entity_poly.type
_entity_poly.pdbx_seq_one_letter_code
_entity_poly.pdbx_strand_id
1 'polypeptide(L)'
;MENTGRYNWNLFEVLPSFTFKVYVVAPLHLKKSLGLVRGKNDRVDAFRICSFIEKNSLETPLWKPASVAVKRLKVLLTERNSRIKMKRQLINQQQDYKLMKTIALDKELLRLNKKIIETLDTQIAKIETDIEKTIQLDDQMKAQAALIRSVPGVGKVVSWMMLAKTEGFTT
;
A
#
# COMPACT_ATOMS: atom_id res chain seq x y z
N MET A 1 9.28 15.56 -7.21
CA MET A 1 9.32 15.21 -5.77
C MET A 1 9.47 13.71 -5.58
N GLU A 2 9.94 13.26 -4.42
CA GLU A 2 10.00 11.82 -4.12
C GLU A 2 8.66 11.30 -3.55
N ASN A 3 8.37 10.01 -3.76
CA ASN A 3 7.20 9.35 -3.21
C ASN A 3 7.46 8.86 -1.77
N THR A 4 7.06 9.66 -0.78
CA THR A 4 7.13 9.34 0.65
C THR A 4 5.87 8.67 1.19
N GLY A 5 4.97 8.24 0.31
CA GLY A 5 3.73 7.56 0.70
C GLY A 5 2.72 8.51 1.34
N ARG A 6 2.26 8.18 2.56
CA ARG A 6 1.14 8.89 3.22
C ARG A 6 1.42 10.37 3.49
N TYR A 7 2.69 10.76 3.66
CA TYR A 7 3.05 12.17 3.87
C TYR A 7 2.76 13.05 2.64
N ASN A 8 2.76 12.47 1.43
CA ASN A 8 2.37 13.20 0.22
C ASN A 8 0.85 13.27 0.01
N TRP A 9 0.01 12.65 0.87
CA TRP A 9 -1.42 12.51 0.61
C TRP A 9 -2.12 13.85 0.38
N ASN A 10 -2.00 14.77 1.33
CA ASN A 10 -2.63 16.10 1.24
C ASN A 10 -2.12 16.88 0.02
N LEU A 11 -0.83 16.71 -0.30
CA LEU A 11 -0.23 17.33 -1.48
C LEU A 11 -0.83 16.75 -2.77
N PHE A 12 -0.99 15.43 -2.87
CA PHE A 12 -1.62 14.78 -4.02
C PHE A 12 -3.10 15.16 -4.21
N GLU A 13 -3.79 15.58 -3.16
CA GLU A 13 -5.18 16.05 -3.27
C GLU A 13 -5.28 17.45 -3.87
N VAL A 14 -4.33 18.34 -3.57
CA VAL A 14 -4.36 19.73 -4.06
C VAL A 14 -3.63 19.90 -5.40
N LEU A 15 -2.63 19.08 -5.71
CA LEU A 15 -1.87 19.22 -6.96
C LEU A 15 -2.72 19.26 -8.25
N PRO A 16 -3.81 18.46 -8.38
CA PRO A 16 -4.68 18.53 -9.55
C PRO A 16 -5.41 19.87 -9.73
N SER A 17 -5.54 20.70 -8.69
CA SER A 17 -6.15 22.03 -8.80
C SER A 17 -5.18 23.10 -9.34
N PHE A 18 -3.92 22.74 -9.60
CA PHE A 18 -2.91 23.63 -10.14
C PHE A 18 -2.43 23.15 -11.52
N THR A 19 -1.97 24.08 -12.35
CA THR A 19 -1.38 23.82 -13.67
C THR A 19 0.12 23.53 -13.60
N PHE A 20 0.51 22.61 -12.71
CA PHE A 20 1.92 22.22 -12.56
C PHE A 20 2.24 20.92 -13.31
N LYS A 21 3.45 20.86 -13.90
CA LYS A 21 4.06 19.59 -14.31
C LYS A 21 4.61 18.91 -13.07
N VAL A 22 3.94 17.85 -12.64
CA VAL A 22 4.32 17.10 -11.44
C VAL A 22 5.09 15.86 -11.86
N TYR A 23 6.21 15.63 -11.19
CA TYR A 23 6.98 14.39 -11.28
C TYR A 23 7.07 13.76 -9.90
N VAL A 24 6.76 12.47 -9.82
CA VAL A 24 6.81 11.69 -8.58
C VAL A 24 7.77 10.52 -8.79
N VAL A 25 8.90 10.56 -8.09
CA VAL A 25 9.99 9.60 -8.29
C VAL A 25 10.06 8.64 -7.10
N ALA A 26 10.36 7.37 -7.37
CA ALA A 26 10.57 6.40 -6.29
C ALA A 26 11.87 6.74 -5.51
N PRO A 27 11.81 6.91 -4.17
CA PRO A 27 12.99 7.27 -3.37
C PRO A 27 14.15 6.28 -3.53
N LEU A 28 13.85 4.98 -3.64
CA LEU A 28 14.86 3.94 -3.82
C LEU A 28 15.55 4.05 -5.18
N HIS A 29 14.81 4.37 -6.22
CA HIS A 29 15.36 4.52 -7.57
C HIS A 29 16.29 5.73 -7.63
N LEU A 30 15.83 6.86 -7.09
CA LEU A 30 16.66 8.06 -6.92
C LEU A 30 17.92 7.78 -6.10
N LYS A 31 17.79 7.09 -4.95
CA LYS A 31 18.95 6.78 -4.11
C LYS A 31 20.01 5.94 -4.84
N LYS A 32 19.57 4.98 -5.67
CA LYS A 32 20.48 4.11 -6.44
C LYS A 32 21.14 4.81 -7.63
N SER A 33 20.53 5.87 -8.16
CA SER A 33 21.09 6.62 -9.30
C SER A 33 22.12 7.68 -8.91
N LEU A 34 22.23 8.03 -7.62
CA LEU A 34 23.08 9.13 -7.13
C LEU A 34 24.55 8.77 -6.89
N GLY A 35 24.92 7.48 -6.88
CA GLY A 35 26.29 7.04 -6.58
C GLY A 35 26.72 7.34 -5.13
N LEU A 36 28.02 7.57 -4.91
CA LEU A 36 28.58 7.90 -3.61
C LEU A 36 28.41 9.39 -3.29
N VAL A 37 27.41 9.72 -2.49
CA VAL A 37 27.09 11.10 -2.08
C VAL A 37 27.18 11.27 -0.56
N ARG A 38 27.78 12.38 -0.12
CA ARG A 38 27.80 12.83 1.29
C ARG A 38 26.87 14.02 1.49
N GLY A 39 26.35 14.16 2.71
CA GLY A 39 25.43 15.24 3.08
C GLY A 39 24.01 14.99 2.61
N LYS A 40 23.07 15.10 3.56
CA LYS A 40 21.63 15.06 3.33
C LYS A 40 21.01 16.28 3.99
N ASN A 41 20.40 17.13 3.19
CA ASN A 41 19.52 18.20 3.64
C ASN A 41 18.49 18.48 2.53
N ASP A 42 17.40 19.15 2.89
CA ASP A 42 16.26 19.35 1.98
C ASP A 42 16.64 20.10 0.70
N ARG A 43 17.58 21.06 0.79
CA ARG A 43 18.06 21.82 -0.38
C ARG A 43 18.81 20.92 -1.37
N VAL A 44 19.71 20.10 -0.86
CA VAL A 44 20.51 19.17 -1.67
C VAL A 44 19.62 18.08 -2.26
N ASP A 45 18.66 17.57 -1.50
CA ASP A 45 17.74 16.54 -1.99
C ASP A 45 16.77 17.11 -3.06
N ALA A 46 16.28 18.34 -2.90
CA ALA A 46 15.50 19.03 -3.93
C ALA A 46 16.29 19.19 -5.23
N PHE A 47 17.55 19.62 -5.15
CA PHE A 47 18.44 19.72 -6.30
C PHE A 47 18.66 18.36 -6.98
N ARG A 48 18.95 17.32 -6.20
CA ARG A 48 19.15 15.95 -6.70
C ARG A 48 17.92 15.41 -7.42
N ILE A 49 16.72 15.64 -6.86
CA ILE A 49 15.46 15.25 -7.49
C ILE A 49 15.31 15.96 -8.83
N CYS A 50 15.55 17.28 -8.88
CA CYS A 50 15.44 18.05 -10.12
C CYS A 50 16.41 17.54 -11.19
N SER A 51 17.70 17.44 -10.85
CA SER A 51 18.72 16.95 -11.77
C SER A 51 18.45 15.53 -12.25
N PHE A 52 17.89 14.67 -11.38
CA PHE A 52 17.48 13.33 -11.77
C PHE A 52 16.36 13.35 -12.81
N ILE A 53 15.31 14.14 -12.57
CA ILE A 53 14.17 14.26 -13.49
C ILE A 53 14.61 14.82 -14.84
N GLU A 54 15.45 15.85 -14.87
CA GLU A 54 15.94 16.45 -16.12
C GLU A 54 16.73 15.44 -16.96
N LYS A 55 17.67 14.73 -16.33
CA LYS A 55 18.50 13.71 -16.98
C LYS A 55 17.68 12.53 -17.51
N ASN A 56 16.63 12.15 -16.79
CA ASN A 56 15.79 10.99 -17.12
C ASN A 56 14.41 11.42 -17.64
N SER A 57 14.31 12.61 -18.26
CA SER A 57 13.02 13.22 -18.62
C SER A 57 12.20 12.39 -19.61
N LEU A 58 12.86 11.62 -20.48
CA LEU A 58 12.22 10.67 -21.40
C LEU A 58 11.63 9.45 -20.68
N GLU A 59 12.25 9.02 -19.58
CA GLU A 59 11.87 7.82 -18.83
C GLU A 59 11.03 8.13 -17.58
N THR A 60 10.93 9.40 -17.20
CA THR A 60 10.19 9.84 -16.02
C THR A 60 8.82 10.39 -16.44
N PRO A 61 7.75 9.58 -16.43
CA PRO A 61 6.44 10.05 -16.85
C PRO A 61 5.93 11.16 -15.92
N LEU A 62 5.14 12.07 -16.51
CA LEU A 62 4.38 13.04 -15.74
C LEU A 62 3.42 12.30 -14.82
N TRP A 63 3.40 12.70 -13.55
CA TRP A 63 2.48 12.16 -12.59
C TRP A 63 1.05 12.56 -12.95
N LYS A 64 0.15 11.57 -12.88
CA LYS A 64 -1.29 11.76 -13.02
C LYS A 64 -1.98 11.36 -11.71
N PRO A 65 -3.05 12.05 -11.32
CA PRO A 65 -3.83 11.64 -10.16
C PRO A 65 -4.53 10.30 -10.43
N ALA A 66 -4.36 9.35 -9.52
CA ALA A 66 -5.12 8.11 -9.53
C ALA A 66 -6.64 8.38 -9.39
N SER A 67 -7.47 7.53 -10.01
CA SER A 67 -8.91 7.59 -9.85
C SER A 67 -9.34 7.42 -8.39
N VAL A 68 -10.53 7.93 -8.04
CA VAL A 68 -11.08 7.79 -6.68
C VAL A 68 -11.23 6.30 -6.30
N ALA A 69 -11.64 5.45 -7.24
CA ALA A 69 -11.74 4.01 -7.03
C ALA A 69 -10.37 3.37 -6.69
N VAL A 70 -9.32 3.72 -7.43
CA VAL A 70 -7.95 3.25 -7.17
C VAL A 70 -7.43 3.76 -5.81
N LYS A 71 -7.67 5.05 -5.49
CA LYS A 71 -7.30 5.62 -4.18
C LYS A 71 -7.98 4.86 -3.04
N ARG A 72 -9.28 4.60 -3.16
CA ARG A 72 -10.07 3.83 -2.19
C ARG A 72 -9.54 2.40 -2.05
N LEU A 73 -9.26 1.72 -3.16
CA LEU A 73 -8.68 0.38 -3.16
C LEU A 73 -7.34 0.34 -2.41
N LYS A 74 -6.44 1.30 -2.67
CA LYS A 74 -5.13 1.38 -1.99
C LYS A 74 -5.28 1.55 -0.48
N VAL A 75 -6.23 2.37 -0.03
CA VAL A 75 -6.51 2.56 1.41
C VAL A 75 -7.03 1.27 2.02
N LEU A 76 -8.05 0.63 1.42
CA LEU A 76 -8.63 -0.61 1.92
C LEU A 76 -7.59 -1.75 2.01
N LEU A 77 -6.71 -1.88 1.01
CA LEU A 77 -5.62 -2.87 1.04
C LEU A 77 -4.61 -2.58 2.15
N THR A 78 -4.28 -1.31 2.40
CA THR A 78 -3.40 -0.91 3.50
C THR A 78 -4.01 -1.29 4.84
N GLU A 79 -5.29 -0.99 5.03
CA GLU A 79 -6.03 -1.33 6.25
C GLU A 79 -6.11 -2.85 6.45
N ARG A 80 -6.42 -3.62 5.39
CA ARG A 80 -6.42 -5.09 5.41
C ARG A 80 -5.07 -5.64 5.88
N ASN A 81 -3.98 -5.19 5.28
CA ASN A 81 -2.63 -5.65 5.62
C ASN A 81 -2.26 -5.31 7.07
N SER A 82 -2.70 -4.15 7.57
CA SER A 82 -2.54 -3.77 8.97
C SER A 82 -3.24 -4.76 9.92
N ARG A 83 -4.51 -5.12 9.65
CA ARG A 83 -5.25 -6.10 10.49
C ARG A 83 -4.62 -7.49 10.44
N ILE A 84 -4.17 -7.93 9.27
CA ILE A 84 -3.45 -9.21 9.12
C ILE A 84 -2.17 -9.21 9.96
N LYS A 85 -1.41 -8.11 9.96
CA LYS A 85 -0.20 -7.98 10.78
C LYS A 85 -0.52 -8.05 12.27
N MET A 86 -1.54 -7.33 12.73
CA MET A 86 -2.00 -7.39 14.13
C MET A 86 -2.45 -8.79 14.52
N LYS A 87 -3.24 -9.46 13.67
CA LYS A 87 -3.68 -10.85 13.88
C LYS A 87 -2.48 -11.79 14.02
N ARG A 88 -1.50 -11.69 13.11
CA ARG A 88 -0.29 -12.52 13.15
C ARG A 88 0.51 -12.31 14.43
N GLN A 89 0.63 -11.05 14.89
CA GLN A 89 1.30 -10.74 16.15
C GLN A 89 0.62 -11.42 17.35
N LEU A 90 -0.71 -11.37 17.43
CA LEU A 90 -1.47 -12.02 18.51
C LEU A 90 -1.38 -13.55 18.47
N ILE A 91 -1.38 -14.14 17.27
CA ILE A 91 -1.20 -15.59 17.09
C ILE A 91 0.18 -16.02 17.59
N ASN A 92 1.24 -15.29 17.23
CA ASN A 92 2.59 -15.58 17.70
C ASN A 92 2.67 -15.48 19.24
N GLN A 93 2.11 -14.42 19.83
CA GLN A 93 2.04 -14.28 21.30
C GLN A 93 1.31 -15.45 21.97
N GLN A 94 0.20 -15.94 21.38
CA GLN A 94 -0.49 -17.13 21.90
C GLN A 94 0.35 -18.41 21.82
N GLN A 95 1.21 -18.54 20.80
CA GLN A 95 2.13 -19.68 20.70
C GLN A 95 3.21 -19.60 21.77
N ASP A 96 3.79 -18.42 21.99
CA ASP A 96 4.83 -18.20 23.00
C ASP A 96 4.30 -18.49 24.43
N TYR A 97 3.08 -18.05 24.75
CA TYR A 97 2.47 -18.32 26.06
C TYR A 97 2.25 -19.82 26.33
N LYS A 98 2.00 -20.64 25.30
CA LYS A 98 1.89 -22.11 25.47
C LYS A 98 3.21 -22.76 25.86
N LEU A 99 4.35 -22.13 25.54
CA LEU A 99 5.69 -22.61 25.91
C LEU A 99 6.07 -22.23 27.35
N MET A 100 5.49 -21.15 27.88
CA MET A 100 5.76 -20.61 29.22
C MET A 100 4.95 -21.33 30.32
N LYS A 101 5.02 -22.67 30.35
CA LYS A 101 4.23 -23.52 31.28
C LYS A 101 4.48 -23.24 32.77
N THR A 102 5.67 -22.75 33.12
CA THR A 102 6.07 -22.42 34.50
C THR A 102 5.41 -21.16 35.05
N ILE A 103 4.96 -20.25 34.19
CA ILE A 103 4.40 -18.95 34.60
C ILE A 103 2.90 -19.06 34.90
N ALA A 104 2.28 -20.19 34.58
CA ALA A 104 0.82 -20.39 34.71
C ALA A 104 0.04 -19.19 34.11
N LEU A 105 0.50 -18.68 32.95
CA LEU A 105 -0.20 -17.65 32.19
C LEU A 105 -1.65 -18.10 32.01
N ASP A 106 -2.56 -17.26 32.51
CA ASP A 106 -3.93 -17.69 32.74
C ASP A 106 -4.66 -18.01 31.43
N LYS A 107 -5.66 -18.87 31.54
CA LYS A 107 -6.59 -19.14 30.44
C LYS A 107 -7.30 -17.86 29.99
N GLU A 108 -7.34 -16.81 30.82
CA GLU A 108 -8.03 -15.56 30.48
C GLU A 108 -7.28 -14.74 29.44
N LEU A 109 -5.95 -14.57 29.53
CA LEU A 109 -5.14 -13.86 28.54
C LEU A 109 -5.21 -14.54 27.18
N LEU A 110 -5.16 -15.87 27.15
CA LEU A 110 -5.37 -16.64 25.92
C LEU A 110 -6.78 -16.40 25.34
N ARG A 111 -7.80 -16.36 26.20
CA ARG A 111 -9.20 -16.07 25.83
C ARG A 111 -9.37 -14.64 25.32
N LEU A 112 -8.71 -13.65 25.93
CA LEU A 112 -8.74 -12.24 25.49
C LEU A 112 -8.12 -12.10 24.10
N ASN A 113 -6.92 -12.65 23.88
CA ASN A 113 -6.27 -12.63 22.57
C ASN A 113 -7.11 -13.34 21.52
N LYS A 114 -7.78 -14.45 21.87
CA LYS A 114 -8.66 -15.17 20.95
C LYS A 114 -9.84 -14.31 20.52
N LYS A 115 -10.51 -13.61 21.44
CA LYS A 115 -11.61 -12.68 21.13
C LYS A 115 -11.16 -11.56 20.18
N ILE A 116 -9.96 -11.03 20.38
CA ILE A 116 -9.40 -9.98 19.50
C ILE A 116 -9.14 -10.57 18.10
N ILE A 117 -8.57 -11.78 18.01
CA ILE A 117 -8.34 -12.46 16.71
C ILE A 117 -9.66 -12.67 15.95
N GLU A 118 -10.72 -13.14 16.62
CA GLU A 118 -12.04 -13.33 16.01
C GLU A 118 -12.64 -12.00 15.51
N THR A 119 -12.44 -10.93 16.28
CA THR A 119 -12.83 -9.57 15.88
C THR A 119 -12.05 -9.11 14.65
N LEU A 120 -10.74 -9.33 14.61
CA LEU A 120 -9.89 -9.00 13.47
C LEU A 120 -10.29 -9.79 12.22
N ASP A 121 -10.67 -11.06 12.35
CA ASP A 121 -11.15 -11.87 11.24
C ASP A 121 -12.44 -11.32 10.62
N THR A 122 -13.38 -10.91 11.48
CA THR A 122 -14.62 -10.26 11.06
C THR A 122 -14.34 -8.94 10.33
N GLN A 123 -13.41 -8.14 10.85
CA GLN A 123 -13.00 -6.88 10.21
C GLN A 123 -12.29 -7.11 8.87
N ILE A 124 -11.42 -8.12 8.78
CA ILE A 124 -10.74 -8.47 7.53
C ILE A 124 -11.76 -8.87 6.47
N ALA A 125 -12.71 -9.76 6.80
CA ALA A 125 -13.75 -10.18 5.87
C ALA A 125 -14.62 -9.02 5.37
N LYS A 126 -14.94 -8.07 6.27
CA LYS A 126 -15.64 -6.83 5.91
C LYS A 126 -14.83 -5.99 4.92
N ILE A 127 -13.54 -5.76 5.20
CA ILE A 127 -12.66 -4.98 4.31
C ILE A 127 -12.52 -5.67 2.94
N GLU A 128 -12.37 -6.99 2.91
CA GLU A 128 -12.31 -7.76 1.66
C GLU A 128 -13.59 -7.65 0.84
N THR A 129 -14.74 -7.63 1.50
CA THR A 129 -16.04 -7.38 0.86
C THR A 129 -16.10 -5.96 0.27
N ASP A 130 -15.63 -4.96 1.01
CA ASP A 130 -15.61 -3.56 0.56
C ASP A 130 -14.61 -3.34 -0.60
N ILE A 131 -13.52 -4.12 -0.63
CA ILE A 131 -12.58 -4.14 -1.76
C ILE A 131 -13.28 -4.66 -3.03
N GLU A 132 -13.94 -5.82 -2.95
CA GLU A 132 -14.66 -6.38 -4.10
C GLU A 132 -15.76 -5.41 -4.57
N LYS A 133 -16.53 -4.82 -3.65
CA LYS A 133 -17.53 -3.81 -4.00
C LYS A 133 -16.92 -2.63 -4.74
N THR A 134 -15.79 -2.11 -4.25
CA THR A 134 -15.09 -0.98 -4.91
C THR A 134 -14.67 -1.33 -6.33
N ILE A 135 -14.19 -2.56 -6.55
CA ILE A 135 -13.81 -3.05 -7.89
C ILE A 135 -15.04 -3.25 -8.78
N GLN A 136 -16.15 -3.78 -8.26
CA GLN A 136 -17.36 -4.06 -9.05
C GLN A 136 -18.12 -2.80 -9.44
N LEU A 137 -17.99 -1.70 -8.69
CA LEU A 137 -18.62 -0.41 -8.97
C LEU A 137 -17.88 0.40 -10.06
N ASP A 138 -16.65 0.01 -10.41
CA ASP A 138 -15.85 0.66 -11.44
C ASP A 138 -15.68 -0.31 -12.62
N ASP A 139 -16.33 0.00 -13.75
CA ASP A 139 -16.41 -0.91 -14.90
C ASP A 139 -15.03 -1.27 -15.46
N GLN A 140 -14.09 -0.32 -15.45
CA GLN A 140 -12.72 -0.54 -15.91
C GLN A 140 -11.98 -1.50 -14.97
N MET A 141 -12.01 -1.24 -13.65
CA MET A 141 -11.38 -2.11 -12.66
C MET A 141 -12.02 -3.50 -12.64
N LYS A 142 -13.34 -3.60 -12.84
CA LYS A 142 -14.06 -4.87 -12.94
C LYS A 142 -13.58 -5.70 -14.12
N ALA A 143 -13.50 -5.11 -15.31
CA ALA A 143 -13.01 -5.79 -16.51
C ALA A 143 -11.55 -6.25 -16.33
N GLN A 144 -10.70 -5.38 -15.78
CA GLN A 144 -9.30 -5.70 -15.51
C GLN A 144 -9.15 -6.79 -14.44
N ALA A 145 -9.96 -6.77 -13.38
CA ALA A 145 -9.96 -7.81 -12.35
C ALA A 145 -10.32 -9.18 -12.95
N ALA A 146 -11.31 -9.23 -13.86
CA ALA A 146 -11.69 -10.46 -14.54
C ALA A 146 -10.54 -11.03 -15.38
N LEU A 147 -9.85 -10.18 -16.15
CA LEU A 147 -8.68 -10.59 -16.95
C LEU A 147 -7.52 -11.06 -16.07
N ILE A 148 -7.22 -10.36 -14.97
CA ILE A 148 -6.15 -10.81 -14.06
C ILE A 148 -6.48 -12.19 -13.47
N ARG A 149 -7.74 -12.42 -13.10
CA ARG A 149 -8.20 -13.67 -12.47
C ARG A 149 -8.36 -14.83 -13.44
N SER A 150 -8.32 -14.60 -14.76
CA SER A 150 -8.35 -15.69 -15.74
C SER A 150 -7.02 -16.46 -15.80
N VAL A 151 -5.95 -15.90 -15.22
CA VAL A 151 -4.64 -16.56 -15.15
C VAL A 151 -4.65 -17.63 -14.05
N PRO A 152 -4.30 -18.89 -14.36
CA PRO A 152 -4.21 -19.96 -13.37
C PRO A 152 -3.32 -19.58 -12.18
N GLY A 153 -3.81 -19.80 -10.96
CA GLY A 153 -3.09 -19.48 -9.72
C GLY A 153 -3.25 -18.03 -9.23
N VAL A 154 -3.92 -17.14 -9.98
CA VAL A 154 -4.15 -15.75 -9.56
C VAL A 154 -5.48 -15.59 -8.85
N GLY A 155 -5.42 -15.54 -7.51
CA GLY A 155 -6.58 -15.31 -6.65
C GLY A 155 -6.94 -13.83 -6.48
N LYS A 156 -8.02 -13.59 -5.72
CA LYS A 156 -8.56 -12.24 -5.43
C LYS A 156 -7.50 -11.29 -4.86
N VAL A 157 -6.73 -11.74 -3.87
CA VAL A 157 -5.71 -10.91 -3.18
C VAL A 157 -4.63 -10.42 -4.13
N VAL A 158 -4.12 -11.31 -5.00
CA VAL A 158 -3.10 -10.96 -5.99
C VAL A 158 -3.68 -9.98 -7.02
N SER A 159 -4.91 -10.25 -7.47
CA SER A 159 -5.65 -9.38 -8.39
C SER A 159 -5.82 -7.96 -7.82
N TRP A 160 -6.27 -7.82 -6.56
CA TRP A 160 -6.40 -6.52 -5.90
C TRP A 160 -5.06 -5.78 -5.83
N MET A 161 -3.98 -6.51 -5.49
CA MET A 161 -2.67 -5.92 -5.35
C MET A 161 -2.09 -5.44 -6.68
N MET A 162 -2.31 -6.19 -7.77
CA MET A 162 -1.94 -5.78 -9.12
C MET A 162 -2.67 -4.51 -9.52
N LEU A 163 -4.00 -4.49 -9.42
CA LEU A 163 -4.81 -3.31 -9.74
C LEU A 163 -4.37 -2.07 -8.96
N ALA A 164 -4.10 -2.21 -7.67
CA ALA A 164 -3.67 -1.10 -6.83
C ALA A 164 -2.25 -0.60 -7.18
N LYS A 165 -1.35 -1.49 -7.62
CA LYS A 165 0.04 -1.15 -7.94
C LYS A 165 0.20 -0.59 -9.34
N THR A 166 -0.59 -1.06 -10.30
CA THR A 166 -0.56 -0.58 -11.68
C THR A 166 -1.57 0.55 -11.93
N GLU A 167 -2.31 0.97 -10.90
CA GLU A 167 -3.40 1.94 -11.01
C GLU A 167 -4.41 1.57 -12.10
N GLY A 168 -4.72 0.27 -12.19
CA GLY A 168 -5.53 -0.27 -13.27
C GLY A 168 -4.83 -0.22 -14.63
N PHE A 169 -3.53 -0.53 -14.68
CA PHE A 169 -2.71 -0.53 -15.90
C PHE A 169 -2.78 0.78 -16.70
N THR A 170 -3.04 1.89 -16.02
CA THR A 170 -3.02 3.22 -16.63
C THR A 170 -1.62 3.80 -16.46
N THR A 171 -0.86 3.85 -17.56
CA THR A 171 0.45 4.52 -17.64
C THR A 171 0.28 5.98 -18.11
#